data_AF-A0A9E5L0M5-F1
#
_entry.id   AF-A0A9E5L0M5-F1
#
_cell.length_a   1.000
_cell.length_b   1.000
_cell.length_c   1.000
_cell.angle_alpha   90.00
_cell.angle_beta   90.00
_cell.angle_gamma   90.00
#
_symmetry.space_group_name_H-M   'P 1'
#
loop_
_entity.id
_entity.type
_entity.pdbx_description
1 polymer ?
#
loop_
_entity_poly.entity_id
_entity_poly.type
_entity_poly.pdbx_seq_one_letter_code
_entity_poly.pdbx_strand_id
1 'polypeptide(L)' 'MTVIESIVRLVPGVIKDAKSRQDESYSLQYDMKNIEYPQYTRPEEVLGYKVPEILLGGHHKNIEERRKKKIKKMR' A
#
# COMPACT_ATOMS: atom_id res chain seq x y z
N MET A 1 6.60 -21.37 9.05
CA MET A 1 6.18 -20.79 10.35
C MET A 1 5.23 -19.62 10.09
N THR A 2 3.94 -19.86 9.83
CA THR A 2 3.01 -18.78 9.42
C THR A 2 2.33 -18.11 10.61
N VAL A 3 1.85 -18.91 11.58
CA VAL A 3 1.13 -18.41 12.75
C VAL A 3 2.03 -17.57 13.66
N ILE A 4 3.24 -18.06 13.93
CA ILE A 4 4.21 -17.37 14.80
C ILE A 4 4.59 -16.00 14.21
N GLU A 5 4.89 -15.94 12.91
CA GLU A 5 5.27 -14.70 12.23
C GLU A 5 4.12 -13.67 12.29
N SER A 6 2.89 -14.09 12.03
CA SER A 6 1.70 -13.22 12.10
C SER A 6 1.48 -12.64 13.50
N ILE A 7 1.70 -13.42 14.56
CA ILE A 7 1.52 -12.97 15.95
C ILE A 7 2.67 -12.04 16.39
N VAL A 8 3.92 -12.38 16.06
CA VAL A 8 5.10 -11.60 16.48
C VAL A 8 5.08 -10.19 15.88
N ARG A 9 4.54 -9.99 14.66
CA ARG A 9 4.34 -8.66 14.04
C ARG A 9 3.45 -7.72 14.85
N LEU A 10 2.60 -8.25 15.75
CA LEU A 10 1.74 -7.46 16.61
C LEU A 10 2.45 -6.93 17.87
N VAL A 11 3.62 -7.47 18.22
CA VAL A 11 4.37 -7.06 19.41
C VAL A 11 4.95 -5.65 19.21
N PRO A 12 4.74 -4.70 20.15
CA PRO A 12 5.29 -3.35 20.05
C PRO A 12 6.81 -3.35 19.86
N GLY A 13 7.30 -2.53 18.93
CA GLY A 13 8.73 -2.42 18.63
C GLY A 13 9.24 -3.39 17.56
N VAL A 14 8.49 -4.44 17.21
CA VAL A 14 8.85 -5.33 16.09
C VAL A 14 8.63 -4.63 14.75
N ILE A 15 7.44 -4.04 14.56
CA ILE A 15 7.17 -3.11 13.45
C ILE A 15 7.33 -1.69 13.99
N LYS A 16 8.28 -0.93 13.41
CA LYS A 16 8.61 0.43 13.86
C LYS A 16 7.46 1.42 13.70
N ASP A 17 6.75 1.34 12.57
CA ASP A 17 5.59 2.21 12.31
C ASP A 17 4.29 1.42 12.42
N ALA A 18 3.56 1.65 13.51
CA ALA A 18 2.28 1.00 13.74
C ALA A 18 1.23 1.37 12.68
N LYS A 19 1.38 2.51 12.00
CA LYS A 19 0.48 2.91 10.91
C LYS A 19 0.64 2.03 9.68
N SER A 20 1.82 1.46 9.45
CA SER A 20 2.02 0.54 8.31
C SER A 20 1.07 -0.65 8.35
N ARG A 21 0.75 -1.17 9.56
CA ARG A 21 -0.25 -2.25 9.71
C ARG A 21 -1.69 -1.80 9.44
N GLN A 22 -1.96 -0.50 9.57
CA GLN A 22 -3.27 0.06 9.29
C GLN A 22 -3.47 0.21 7.77
N ASP A 23 -2.41 0.54 7.04
CA ASP A 23 -2.41 0.67 5.58
C ASP A 23 -2.32 -0.67 4.83
N GLU A 24 -2.17 -1.80 5.55
CA GLU A 24 -2.18 -3.15 4.99
C GLU A 24 -3.57 -3.55 4.46
N SER A 25 -3.58 -4.34 3.38
CA SER A 25 -4.79 -4.97 2.86
C SER A 25 -5.51 -5.76 3.96
N TYR A 26 -6.84 -5.71 3.97
CA TYR A 26 -7.68 -6.40 4.98
C TYR A 26 -7.42 -6.00 6.45
N SER A 27 -6.71 -4.90 6.73
CA SER A 27 -6.59 -4.39 8.09
C SER A 27 -7.97 -4.04 8.65
N LEU A 28 -8.16 -4.10 9.98
CA LEU A 28 -9.44 -3.78 10.62
C LEU A 28 -9.88 -2.31 10.45
N GLN A 29 -8.96 -1.45 10.02
CA GLN A 29 -9.17 0.00 9.91
C GLN A 29 -9.79 0.41 8.57
N TYR A 30 -9.52 -0.36 7.52
CA TYR A 30 -10.21 -0.25 6.25
C TYR A 30 -11.27 -1.36 6.22
N ASP A 31 -12.48 -1.08 5.72
CA ASP A 31 -13.50 -2.13 5.48
C ASP A 31 -12.80 -3.39 4.94
N MET A 32 -13.00 -4.55 5.58
CA MET A 32 -12.26 -5.85 5.46
C MET A 32 -12.24 -6.45 4.05
N LYS A 33 -12.47 -5.63 3.03
CA LYS A 33 -12.58 -5.93 1.61
C LYS A 33 -11.64 -5.06 0.77
N ASN A 34 -10.89 -4.15 1.37
CA ASN A 34 -9.99 -3.27 0.64
C ASN A 34 -8.63 -3.94 0.37
N ILE A 35 -8.26 -3.95 -0.90
CA ILE A 35 -6.95 -4.38 -1.41
C ILE A 35 -6.09 -3.13 -1.58
N GLU A 36 -4.81 -3.21 -1.23
CA GLU A 36 -3.84 -2.14 -1.48
C GLU A 36 -3.74 -1.75 -2.96
N TYR A 37 -3.40 -0.49 -3.22
CA TYR A 37 -3.16 0.01 -4.57
C TYR A 37 -1.78 -0.38 -5.10
N PRO A 38 -1.59 -0.43 -6.44
CA PRO A 38 -0.27 -0.72 -7.01
C PRO A 38 0.79 0.30 -6.58
N GLN A 39 1.89 -0.21 -6.04
CA GLN A 39 3.07 0.56 -5.65
C GLN A 39 4.12 0.52 -6.76
N TYR A 40 4.89 1.59 -6.89
CA TYR A 40 5.95 1.73 -7.89
C TYR A 40 7.21 2.22 -7.21
N THR A 41 8.36 1.76 -7.69
CA THR A 41 9.68 2.21 -7.26
C THR A 41 10.59 2.26 -8.49
N ARG A 42 11.83 2.70 -8.30
CA ARG A 42 12.82 2.77 -9.37
C ARG A 42 13.12 1.39 -9.97
N PRO A 43 13.48 1.32 -11.26
CA PRO A 43 13.59 2.42 -12.23
C PRO A 43 12.23 2.85 -12.81
N GLU A 44 12.19 3.99 -13.52
CA GLU A 44 10.94 4.56 -14.08
C GLU A 44 10.28 3.70 -15.16
N GLU A 45 11.07 2.86 -15.84
CA GLU A 45 10.59 1.91 -16.84
C GLU A 45 11.28 0.56 -16.66
N VAL A 46 10.46 -0.51 -16.65
CA VAL A 46 10.93 -1.89 -16.59
C VAL A 46 10.20 -2.69 -17.66
N LEU A 47 10.92 -3.30 -18.60
CA LEU A 47 10.33 -4.17 -19.65
C LEU A 47 9.20 -3.49 -20.45
N GLY A 48 9.30 -2.18 -20.72
CA GLY A 48 8.26 -1.41 -21.41
C GLY A 48 7.10 -0.92 -20.51
N TYR A 49 7.09 -1.29 -19.23
CA TYR A 49 6.11 -0.81 -18.26
C TYR A 49 6.62 0.46 -17.58
N LYS A 50 5.91 1.58 -17.78
CA LYS A 50 6.25 2.88 -17.21
C LYS A 50 5.51 3.16 -15.91
N VAL A 51 6.20 3.84 -14.99
CA VAL A 51 5.55 4.43 -13.82
C VAL A 51 4.54 5.50 -14.29
N PRO A 52 3.30 5.49 -13.77
CA PRO A 52 2.30 6.49 -14.10
C PRO A 52 2.80 7.92 -13.83
N GLU A 53 2.66 8.84 -14.79
CA GLU A 53 3.16 10.22 -14.71
C GLU A 53 2.70 10.98 -13.45
N ILE A 54 1.46 10.74 -13.02
CA ILE A 54 0.88 11.29 -11.78
C ILE A 54 1.68 10.94 -10.52
N LEU A 55 2.46 9.86 -10.53
CA LEU A 55 3.34 9.47 -9.43
C LEU A 55 4.74 10.10 -9.53
N LEU A 56 5.10 10.69 -10.67
CA LEU A 56 6.39 11.36 -10.90
C LEU A 56 6.34 12.85 -10.55
N GLY A 57 5.16 13.50 -10.64
CA GLY A 57 5.00 14.95 -10.45
C GLY A 57 4.91 15.45 -9.00
N GLY A 58 4.96 14.58 -7.98
CA GLY A 58 4.95 15.00 -6.56
C GLY A 58 3.66 15.67 -6.04
N HIS A 59 2.58 15.69 -6.83
CA HIS A 59 1.30 16.27 -6.43
C HIS A 59 0.55 15.36 -5.45
N HIS A 60 0.85 15.50 -4.15
CA HIS A 60 0.37 14.63 -3.07
C HIS A 60 -1.15 14.40 -3.10
N LYS A 61 -1.95 15.46 -3.26
CA LYS A 61 -3.42 15.35 -3.33
C LYS A 61 -3.89 14.48 -4.51
N ASN A 62 -3.31 14.69 -5.71
CA ASN A 62 -3.65 13.92 -6.90
C ASN A 62 -3.24 12.45 -6.76
N ILE A 63 -2.09 12.20 -6.11
CA ILE A 63 -1.59 10.87 -5.80
C ILE A 63 -2.56 10.16 -4.85
N GLU A 64 -3.01 10.80 -3.77
CA GLU A 64 -3.97 10.24 -2.82
C GLU A 64 -5.33 9.92 -3.46
N GLU A 65 -5.87 10.84 -4.28
CA GLU A 65 -7.12 10.61 -5.00
C GLU A 65 -7.01 9.41 -5.96
N ARG A 66 -5.88 9.28 -6.66
CA ARG A 66 -5.60 8.11 -7.50
C ARG A 66 -5.54 6.83 -6.67
N ARG A 67 -4.84 6.83 -5.53
CA ARG A 67 -4.71 5.66 -4.64
C ARG A 67 -6.08 5.17 -4.21
N LYS A 68 -6.94 6.08 -3.72
CA LYS A 68 -8.34 5.78 -3.35
C LYS A 68 -9.15 5.24 -4.53
N LYS A 69 -9.03 5.84 -5.71
CA LYS A 69 -9.71 5.39 -6.94
C LYS A 69 -9.26 3.98 -7.37
N LYS A 70 -7.97 3.66 -7.22
CA LYS A 70 -7.42 2.34 -7.55
C LYS A 70 -7.93 1.26 -6.60
N ILE A 71 -7.93 1.51 -5.28
CA ILE A 71 -8.52 0.62 -4.28
C ILE A 71 -9.98 0.31 -4.65
N LYS A 72 -10.79 1.35 -4.92
CA LYS A 72 -12.21 1.17 -5.30
C LYS A 72 -12.41 0.36 -6.58
N LYS A 73 -11.50 0.45 -7.55
CA LYS A 73 -11.58 -0.31 -8.82
C LYS A 73 -11.17 -1.78 -8.65
N MET A 74 -10.37 -2.09 -7.63
CA MET A 74 -9.90 -3.45 -7.34
C MET A 74 -10.85 -4.23 -6.44
N ARG A 75 -11.92 -3.58 -5.96
CA ARG A 75 -13.05 -4.20 -5.27
C ARG A 75 -14.05 -4.77 -6.28
#